data_AF-A0A7L1N5D5-F1
#
_entry.id   AF-A0A7L1N5D5-F1
#
_cell.length_a   1.000
_cell.length_b   1.000
_cell.length_c   1.000
_cell.angle_alpha   90.00
_cell.angle_beta   90.00
_cell.angle_gamma   90.00
#
_symmetry.space_group_name_H-M   'P 1'
#
loop_
_entity.id
_entity.type
_entity.pdbx_description
1 polymer ?
#
loop_
_entity_poly.entity_id
_entity_poly.type
_entity_poly.pdbx_seq_one_letter_code
_entity_poly.pdbx_strand_id
1 'polypeptide(L)' 'MACNNLCSPCGPNLLANSCNEPCVRQCQDSRVIMEPPALMVTMLGPILTSFPQ' A
#
# COMPACT_ATOMS: atom_id res chain seq x y z
N MET A 1 -0.44 -2.73 -8.02
CA MET A 1 -1.37 -2.83 -9.16
C MET A 1 -2.42 -1.76 -8.94
N ALA A 2 -2.37 -0.69 -9.72
CA ALA A 2 -3.28 0.44 -9.57
C ALA A 2 -4.61 0.10 -10.25
N CYS A 3 -5.73 0.48 -9.63
CA CYS A 3 -7.05 0.36 -10.22
C CYS A 3 -7.24 1.46 -11.29
N ASN A 4 -6.47 1.37 -12.37
CA ASN A 4 -6.46 2.35 -13.44
C ASN A 4 -7.32 1.85 -14.60
N ASN A 5 -8.63 1.98 -14.46
CA ASN A 5 -9.52 2.02 -15.61
C ASN A 5 -10.48 3.17 -15.37
N LEU A 6 -10.22 4.29 -16.05
CA LEU A 6 -11.04 5.47 -15.96
C LEU A 6 -12.49 5.08 -16.22
N CYS A 7 -13.38 5.47 -15.31
CA CYS A 7 -14.78 5.61 -15.65
C CYS A 7 -14.85 6.44 -16.92
N SER A 8 -15.23 5.80 -18.04
CA SER A 8 -15.23 6.45 -19.35
C SER A 8 -16.09 7.72 -19.26
N PRO A 9 -15.69 8.83 -19.90
CA PRO A 9 -16.58 9.96 -20.00
C PRO A 9 -17.82 9.47 -20.72
N CYS A 10 -18.99 9.77 -20.17
CA CYS A 10 -20.21 9.64 -20.93
C CYS A 10 -20.01 10.30 -22.29
N GLY A 11 -20.32 9.56 -23.36
CA GLY A 11 -20.22 10.07 -24.72
C GLY A 11 -21.05 11.34 -24.91
N PRO A 12 -20.96 12.00 -26.08
CA PRO A 12 -21.69 13.23 -26.36
C PRO A 12 -23.19 12.90 -26.53
N ASN A 13 -23.90 12.66 -25.45
CA ASN A 13 -25.32 12.33 -25.47
C ASN A 13 -26.12 13.58 -25.11
N LEU A 14 -26.96 14.02 -26.05
CA LEU A 14 -27.76 15.26 -26.03
C LEU A 14 -28.97 15.20 -25.07
N LEU A 15 -28.94 14.31 -24.09
CA LEU A 15 -29.92 14.19 -23.04
C LEU A 15 -29.19 14.21 -21.69
N ALA A 16 -29.45 15.27 -20.93
CA ALA A 16 -28.80 15.67 -19.68
C ALA A 16 -28.99 14.69 -18.49
N ASN A 17 -29.29 13.41 -18.75
CA ASN A 17 -29.63 12.44 -17.71
C ASN A 17 -28.96 11.07 -17.87
N SER A 18 -27.95 10.94 -18.74
CA SER A 18 -27.37 9.62 -19.08
C SER A 18 -26.26 9.13 -18.13
N CYS A 19 -25.92 9.87 -17.06
CA CYS A 19 -24.65 9.69 -16.34
C CYS A 19 -24.74 9.82 -14.82
N ASN A 20 -25.92 9.59 -14.25
CA ASN A 20 -26.11 9.75 -12.82
C ASN A 20 -25.81 8.46 -12.04
N GLU A 21 -25.47 7.36 -12.71
CA GLU A 21 -25.07 6.14 -12.04
C GLU A 21 -23.65 6.26 -11.45
N PRO A 22 -23.46 5.92 -10.16
CA PRO A 22 -22.16 5.99 -9.51
C PRO A 22 -21.20 4.98 -10.15
N CYS A 23 -20.10 5.48 -10.70
CA CYS A 23 -19.01 4.63 -11.20
C CYS A 23 -18.07 4.25 -10.05
N VAL A 24 -18.56 3.35 -9.18
CA VAL A 24 -17.76 2.73 -8.12
C VAL A 24 -17.35 1.34 -8.54
N ARG A 25 -16.13 0.92 -8.21
CA ARG A 25 -15.65 -0.45 -8.42
C ARG A 25 -14.99 -0.99 -7.18
N GLN A 26 -15.26 -2.26 -6.90
CA GLN A 26 -14.50 -3.00 -5.90
C GLN A 26 -13.16 -3.38 -6.52
N CYS A 27 -12.12 -2.63 -6.16
CA CYS A 27 -10.75 -2.92 -6.56
C CYS A 27 -10.08 -3.82 -5.51
N GLN A 28 -8.98 -4.46 -5.89
CA GLN A 28 -8.16 -5.21 -4.94
C GLN A 28 -7.45 -4.26 -3.96
N ASP A 29 -7.20 -4.74 -2.74
CA ASP A 29 -6.50 -3.96 -1.72
C ASP A 29 -5.13 -3.47 -2.22
N SER A 30 -4.87 -2.19 -2.01
CA SER A 30 -3.54 -1.62 -2.27
C SER A 30 -2.57 -2.06 -1.18
N ARG A 31 -1.44 -2.67 -1.56
CA ARG A 31 -0.31 -2.88 -0.65
C ARG A 31 0.64 -1.70 -0.72
N VAL A 32 0.97 -1.13 0.43
CA VAL A 32 2.05 -0.16 0.61
C VAL A 32 3.16 -0.87 1.37
N ILE A 33 4.37 -0.85 0.82
CA ILE A 33 5.56 -1.36 1.49
C ILE A 33 6.30 -0.16 2.05
N MET A 34 6.54 -0.16 3.36
CA MET A 34 7.35 0.84 4.05
C MET A 34 8.72 0.24 4.31
N GLU A 35 9.74 0.81 3.68
CA GLU A 35 11.13 0.40 3.87
C GLU A 35 11.79 1.34 4.88
N PRO A 36 11.96 0.94 6.16
CA PRO A 36 12.71 1.74 7.12
C PRO A 36 14.19 1.79 6.73
N PRO A 37 14.93 2.84 7.15
CA PRO A 37 16.38 2.89 6.93
C PRO A 37 17.08 1.70 7.58
N ALA A 38 18.14 1.20 6.94
CA ALA A 38 18.96 0.13 7.50
C ALA A 38 19.60 0.57 8.83
N LEU A 39 19.49 -0.28 9.85
CA LEU A 39 20.11 -0.06 11.16
C LEU A 39 21.20 -1.11 11.39
N MET A 40 22.34 -0.67 11.91
CA MET A 40 23.43 -1.56 12.30
C MET A 40 23.20 -2.00 13.76
N VAL A 41 23.08 -3.32 13.97
CA VAL A 41 22.98 -3.89 15.32
C VAL A 41 24.35 -4.39 15.73
N THR A 42 24.84 -3.93 16.88
CA THR A 42 26.06 -4.47 17.51
C THR A 42 25.63 -5.47 18.58
N MET A 43 25.96 -6.75 18.38
CA MET A 43 25.74 -7.76 19.39
C MET A 43 26.89 -7.72 20.39
N LEU A 44 26.59 -7.41 21.66
CA LEU A 44 27.58 -7.50 22.73
C LEU A 44 28.05 -8.95 22.83
N GLY A 45 29.37 -9.14 22.97
CA GLY A 45 29.97 -10.47 23.07
C GLY A 45 29.40 -11.26 24.26
N PRO A 46 29.57 -12.60 24.27
CA PRO A 46 29.07 -13.44 25.35
C PRO A 46 29.67 -13.01 26.69
N ILE A 47 28.81 -12.79 27.69
CA ILE A 47 29.25 -12.54 29.06
C ILE A 47 29.75 -13.87 29.63
N LEU A 48 31.07 -14.04 29.70
CA LEU A 48 31.69 -15.16 30.40
C LEU A 48 31.76 -14.82 31.89
N THR A 49 30.82 -15.34 32.68
CA THR A 49 30.87 -15.24 34.14
C THR A 49 31.79 -16.34 34.67
N SER A 50 33.02 -16.00 35.05
CA SER A 50 33.88 -16.91 35.81
C SER A 50 33.65 -16.67 37.30
N PHE A 51 33.07 -17.64 38.00
CA PHE A 51 33.00 -17.64 39.47
C PHE A 51 34.35 -18.09 40.04
N PRO A 52 34.95 -17.35 40.99
CA PRO A 52 36.14 -17.83 41.70
C PRO A 52 35.77 -19.01 42.61
N GLN A 53 36.59 -20.06 42.60
CA GLN A 53 36.55 -21.20 43.53
C GLN A 53 37.21 -20.87 44.86
#